data_AF-A0AAE2D3H9-F1
#
_entry.id   AF-A0AAE2D3H9-F1
#
_cell.length_a   1.000
_cell.length_b   1.000
_cell.length_c   1.000
_cell.angle_alpha   90.00
_cell.angle_beta   90.00
_cell.angle_gamma   90.00
#
_symmetry.space_group_name_H-M   'P 1'
#
loop_
_entity.id
_entity.type
_entity.pdbx_description
1 polymer ?
#
loop_
_entity_poly.entity_id
_entity_poly.type
_entity_poly.pdbx_seq_one_letter_code
_entity_poly.pdbx_strand_id
1 'polypeptide(L)'
;MARVLRFILVRQLHSANCLEAGGVFRARRRLPPSNNEWGPLTDLPDYTVIGKANPQFTSEGQRRRAIRQYEVANKIIQLVGEMNDTQAKYAENKESGKIDSESFKENCLREKGNST
;
A
#
# COMPACT_ATOMS: atom_id res chain seq x y z
N MET A 1 -6.30 41.06 39.42
CA MET A 1 -6.16 39.58 39.40
C MET A 1 -6.68 38.96 38.10
N ALA A 2 -6.30 39.47 36.91
CA ALA A 2 -6.78 38.93 35.63
C ALA A 2 -5.77 39.10 34.47
N ARG A 3 -4.46 39.17 34.78
CA ARG A 3 -3.41 39.35 33.76
C ARG A 3 -2.26 38.33 33.85
N VAL A 4 -2.33 37.36 34.75
CA VAL A 4 -1.27 36.35 34.95
C VAL A 4 -1.63 34.98 34.33
N LEU A 5 -2.89 34.77 33.93
CA LEU A 5 -3.39 33.50 33.41
C LEU A 5 -3.44 33.41 31.87
N ARG A 6 -2.48 34.00 31.16
CA ARG A 6 -2.44 33.89 29.67
C ARG A 6 -1.13 33.37 29.08
N PHE A 7 -0.10 33.12 29.88
CA PHE A 7 1.20 32.66 29.37
C PHE A 7 1.54 31.18 29.63
N ILE A 8 0.69 30.42 30.34
CA ILE A 8 1.00 29.04 30.75
C ILE A 8 0.41 27.98 29.79
N LEU A 9 -0.44 28.38 28.82
CA LEU A 9 -1.12 27.44 27.90
C LEU A 9 -0.41 27.18 26.57
N VAL A 10 0.85 27.57 26.42
CA VAL A 10 1.69 27.11 25.30
C VAL A 10 2.62 26.03 25.83
N ARG A 11 2.06 24.88 26.22
CA ARG A 11 2.82 23.63 26.16
C ARG A 11 3.22 23.47 24.70
N GLN A 12 4.46 23.81 24.39
CA GLN A 12 5.07 23.48 23.11
C GLN A 12 5.08 21.96 23.02
N LEU A 13 4.04 21.40 22.42
CA LEU A 13 4.06 20.03 21.94
C LEU A 13 5.18 19.99 20.91
N HIS A 14 6.33 19.47 21.33
CA HIS A 14 7.45 19.24 20.43
C HIS A 14 7.03 18.14 19.45
N SER A 15 6.43 18.54 18.32
CA SER A 15 6.30 17.69 17.15
C SER A 15 7.69 17.63 16.50
N ALA A 16 8.60 16.85 17.09
CA ALA A 16 9.78 16.43 16.34
C ALA A 16 9.26 15.69 15.11
N ASN A 17 9.37 16.32 13.94
CA ASN A 17 9.24 15.60 12.69
C ASN A 17 10.23 14.43 12.76
N CYS A 18 9.74 13.20 12.72
CA CYS A 18 10.53 11.97 12.77
C CYS A 18 11.58 11.87 11.64
N LEU A 19 11.60 12.84 10.73
CA LEU A 19 12.57 13.00 9.65
C LEU A 19 13.81 13.83 10.03
N GLU A 20 13.76 14.68 11.06
CA GLU A 20 14.83 15.63 11.41
C GLU A 20 16.03 14.93 12.07
N ALA A 21 15.79 13.92 12.91
CA ALA A 21 16.83 13.17 13.63
C ALA A 21 17.44 12.02 12.79
N GLY A 22 17.97 12.34 11.61
CA GLY A 22 18.63 11.35 10.74
C GLY A 22 17.69 10.41 9.96
N GLY A 23 16.38 10.59 10.07
CA GLY A 23 15.38 9.79 9.34
C GLY A 23 15.53 9.89 7.83
N VAL A 24 15.82 11.08 7.28
CA VAL A 24 16.10 11.26 5.84
C VAL A 24 17.32 10.47 5.39
N PHE A 25 18.39 10.46 6.19
CA PHE A 25 19.60 9.70 5.86
C PHE A 25 19.34 8.19 5.81
N ARG A 26 18.52 7.68 6.74
CA ARG A 26 18.11 6.26 6.78
C ARG A 26 17.21 5.92 5.60
N ALA A 27 16.19 6.73 5.31
CA ALA A 27 15.29 6.54 4.18
C ALA A 27 16.04 6.49 2.84
N ARG A 28 17.03 7.38 2.63
CA ARG A 28 17.91 7.36 1.44
C ARG A 28 18.69 6.06 1.28
N ARG A 29 18.94 5.34 2.38
CA ARG A 29 19.63 4.04 2.40
C ARG A 29 18.66 2.85 2.42
N ARG A 30 17.38 3.08 2.12
CA ARG A 30 16.32 2.05 2.17
C ARG A 30 16.18 1.41 3.55
N LEU A 31 16.41 2.18 4.61
CA LEU A 31 16.10 1.82 5.99
C LEU A 31 14.83 2.55 6.42
N PRO A 32 14.12 2.09 7.47
CA PRO A 32 12.96 2.83 7.95
C PRO A 32 13.40 4.24 8.41
N PRO A 33 12.54 5.26 8.35
CA PRO A 33 12.86 6.56 8.93
C PRO A 33 13.01 6.49 10.46
N SER A 34 12.08 5.84 11.16
CA SER A 34 12.18 5.59 12.61
C SER A 34 12.92 4.29 12.91
N ASN A 35 13.66 4.24 14.03
CA ASN A 35 14.48 3.07 14.38
C ASN A 35 13.63 1.82 14.71
N ASN A 36 12.37 2.00 15.10
CA ASN A 36 11.53 0.95 15.69
C ASN A 36 10.37 0.51 14.77
N GLU A 37 10.39 0.87 13.49
CA GLU A 37 9.32 0.49 12.55
C GLU A 37 9.43 -0.96 12.10
N TRP A 38 10.60 -1.34 11.57
CA TRP A 38 10.93 -2.67 11.08
C TRP A 38 12.45 -2.85 11.02
N GLY A 39 12.92 -4.09 10.96
CA GLY A 39 14.34 -4.43 10.89
C GLY A 39 14.84 -5.21 12.10
N PRO A 40 16.15 -5.54 12.14
CA PRO A 40 16.69 -6.52 13.07
C PRO A 40 16.50 -6.10 14.53
N LEU A 41 16.53 -4.81 14.84
CA LEU A 41 16.32 -4.30 16.20
C LEU A 41 14.91 -4.60 16.75
N THR A 42 13.90 -4.70 15.88
CA THR A 42 12.49 -4.80 16.29
C THR A 42 11.87 -6.16 15.98
N ASP A 43 12.38 -6.83 14.94
CA ASP A 43 11.84 -8.10 14.45
C ASP A 43 12.57 -9.33 15.02
N LEU A 44 13.83 -9.18 15.48
CA LEU A 44 14.53 -10.27 16.18
C LEU A 44 14.07 -10.40 17.64
N PRO A 45 14.20 -11.60 18.24
CA PRO A 45 13.91 -11.80 19.65
C PRO A 45 14.91 -11.05 20.54
N ASP A 46 14.40 -10.37 21.57
CA ASP A 46 15.25 -9.63 22.54
C ASP A 46 16.10 -10.58 23.42
N TYR A 47 15.61 -11.80 23.65
CA TYR A 47 16.29 -12.82 24.44
C TYR A 47 15.97 -14.22 23.92
N THR A 48 16.83 -15.18 24.27
CA THR A 48 16.66 -16.59 23.94
C THR A 48 16.94 -17.45 25.17
N VAL A 49 16.32 -18.63 25.25
CA VAL A 49 16.53 -19.56 26.36
C VAL A 49 17.64 -20.52 25.98
N ILE A 50 18.68 -20.62 26.81
CA ILE A 50 19.82 -21.53 26.57
C ILE A 50 19.30 -22.96 26.40
N GLY A 51 19.79 -23.64 25.35
CA GLY A 51 19.40 -25.02 25.05
C GLY A 51 18.02 -25.17 24.38
N LYS A 52 17.34 -24.06 24.04
CA LYS A 52 16.12 -24.08 23.22
C LYS A 52 16.34 -23.34 21.90
N ALA A 53 15.60 -23.75 20.87
CA ALA A 53 15.55 -23.02 19.62
C ALA A 53 14.96 -21.63 19.83
N ASN A 54 15.35 -20.68 18.98
CA ASN A 54 14.81 -19.32 19.04
C ASN A 54 13.29 -19.35 18.81
N PRO A 55 12.50 -18.72 19.69
CA PRO A 55 11.06 -18.65 19.49
C PRO A 55 10.75 -17.81 18.23
N GLN A 56 9.69 -18.19 17.52
CA GLN A 56 9.26 -17.47 16.32
C GLN A 56 8.75 -16.05 16.63
N PHE A 57 8.11 -15.88 17.79
CA PHE A 57 7.71 -14.59 18.33
C PHE A 57 8.05 -14.52 19.81
N THR A 58 8.66 -13.41 20.23
CA THR A 58 8.96 -13.16 21.64
C THR A 58 7.95 -12.20 22.27
N SER A 59 7.35 -11.32 21.46
CA SER A 59 6.33 -10.37 21.92
C SER A 59 5.04 -10.43 21.09
N GLU A 60 3.92 -10.06 21.73
CA GLU A 60 2.64 -9.86 21.04
C GLU A 60 2.73 -8.80 19.94
N GLY A 61 3.61 -7.81 20.11
CA GLY A 61 3.86 -6.77 19.10
C GLY A 61 4.43 -7.35 17.81
N GLN A 62 5.41 -8.26 17.90
CA GLN A 62 5.97 -8.97 16.75
C GLN A 62 4.91 -9.82 16.06
N ARG A 63 4.12 -10.58 16.83
CA ARG A 63 3.02 -11.39 16.30
C ARG A 63 1.99 -10.53 15.54
N ARG A 64 1.56 -9.41 16.12
CA ARG A 64 0.61 -8.49 15.46
C ARG A 64 1.18 -7.88 14.19
N ARG A 65 2.48 -7.54 14.15
CA ARG A 65 3.13 -7.04 12.92
C ARG A 65 3.13 -8.11 11.83
N ALA A 66 3.48 -9.35 12.17
CA ALA A 66 3.50 -10.46 11.21
C ALA A 66 2.11 -10.73 10.61
N ILE A 67 1.05 -10.75 11.44
CA ILE A 67 -0.33 -10.93 10.97
C ILE A 67 -0.73 -9.79 10.02
N ARG A 68 -0.45 -8.54 10.38
CA ARG A 68 -0.76 -7.39 9.50
C ARG A 68 -0.02 -7.46 8.17
N GLN A 69 1.26 -7.87 8.18
CA GLN A 69 2.03 -8.03 6.95
C GLN A 69 1.42 -9.11 6.05
N TYR A 70 0.96 -10.21 6.64
CA TYR A 70 0.25 -11.27 5.92
C TYR A 70 -1.07 -10.77 5.30
N GLU A 71 -1.88 -10.04 6.05
CA GLU A 71 -3.14 -9.45 5.56
C GLU A 71 -2.89 -8.48 4.40
N VAL A 72 -1.88 -7.62 4.51
CA VAL A 72 -1.50 -6.67 3.44
C VAL A 72 -1.03 -7.43 2.20
N ALA A 73 -0.20 -8.46 2.35
CA ALA A 73 0.28 -9.25 1.22
C ALA A 73 -0.87 -9.95 0.48
N ASN A 74 -1.80 -10.57 1.21
CA ASN A 74 -2.98 -11.20 0.61
C ASN A 74 -3.83 -10.18 -0.16
N LYS A 75 -4.02 -8.98 0.39
CA LYS A 75 -4.79 -7.93 -0.27
C LYS A 75 -4.11 -7.43 -1.55
N ILE A 76 -2.78 -7.32 -1.56
CA ILE A 76 -2.02 -6.97 -2.77
C ILE A 76 -2.25 -8.04 -3.85
N ILE A 77 -2.12 -9.32 -3.51
CA ILE A 77 -2.33 -10.42 -4.46
C ILE A 77 -3.74 -10.39 -5.03
N GLN A 78 -4.75 -10.20 -4.17
CA GLN A 78 -6.14 -10.10 -4.59
C GLN A 78 -6.34 -8.94 -5.59
N LEU A 79 -5.89 -7.74 -5.25
CA LEU A 79 -6.06 -6.55 -6.10
C LEU A 79 -5.36 -6.69 -7.45
N VAL A 80 -4.18 -7.31 -7.47
CA VAL A 80 -3.46 -7.60 -8.72
C VAL A 80 -4.23 -8.61 -9.57
N GLY A 81 -4.82 -9.64 -8.96
CA GLY A 81 -5.70 -10.59 -9.65
C GLY A 81 -6.91 -9.88 -10.28
N GLU A 82 -7.63 -9.07 -9.50
CA GLU A 82 -8.78 -8.31 -9.99
C GLU A 82 -8.41 -7.36 -11.14
N MET A 83 -7.25 -6.70 -11.06
CA MET A 83 -6.74 -5.84 -12.12
C MET A 83 -6.48 -6.61 -13.42
N ASN A 84 -5.87 -7.80 -13.32
CA ASN A 84 -5.60 -8.63 -14.50
C ASN A 84 -6.90 -9.14 -15.14
N ASP A 85 -7.86 -9.59 -14.33
CA ASP A 85 -9.15 -10.08 -14.80
C ASP A 85 -9.96 -8.97 -15.51
N THR A 86 -9.95 -7.77 -14.94
CA THR A 86 -10.63 -6.61 -15.55
C THR A 86 -9.98 -6.18 -16.85
N GLN A 87 -8.65 -6.24 -16.94
CA GLN A 87 -7.93 -5.96 -18.18
C GLN A 87 -8.25 -6.99 -19.27
N ALA A 88 -8.29 -8.29 -18.93
CA ALA A 88 -8.67 -9.35 -19.87
C ALA A 88 -10.09 -9.15 -20.41
N LYS A 89 -11.07 -8.95 -19.51
CA LYS A 89 -12.46 -8.68 -19.89
C LYS A 89 -12.60 -7.42 -20.75
N TYR A 90 -11.84 -6.37 -20.45
CA TYR A 90 -11.85 -5.16 -21.25
C TYR A 90 -11.33 -5.41 -22.68
N ALA A 91 -10.26 -6.19 -22.83
CA ALA A 91 -9.74 -6.57 -24.14
C ALA A 91 -10.76 -7.39 -24.93
N GLU A 92 -11.36 -8.41 -24.32
CA GLU A 92 -12.41 -9.23 -24.93
C GLU A 92 -13.61 -8.40 -25.38
N ASN A 93 -14.14 -7.53 -24.50
CA ASN A 93 -15.26 -6.65 -24.82
C ASN A 93 -14.95 -5.66 -25.95
N LYS A 94 -13.69 -5.23 -26.06
CA LYS A 94 -13.24 -4.34 -27.13
C LYS A 94 -13.15 -5.08 -28.46
N GLU A 95 -12.75 -6.35 -28.45
CA GLU A 95 -12.71 -7.19 -29.65
C GLU A 95 -14.12 -7.55 -30.12
N SER A 96 -15.00 -7.98 -29.22
CA SER A 96 -16.40 -8.27 -29.55
C SER A 96 -17.13 -7.04 -30.09
N GLY A 97 -16.97 -5.88 -29.46
CA GLY A 97 -17.57 -4.64 -29.96
C GLY A 97 -17.09 -4.22 -31.35
N LYS A 98 -15.85 -4.56 -31.74
CA LYS A 98 -15.37 -4.35 -33.12
C LYS A 98 -16.08 -5.28 -34.10
N ILE A 99 -16.12 -6.57 -33.79
CA ILE A 99 -16.80 -7.59 -34.61
C ILE A 99 -18.28 -7.23 -34.80
N ASP A 100 -18.95 -6.81 -33.72
CA ASP A 100 -20.34 -6.37 -33.77
C ASP A 100 -20.50 -5.12 -34.64
N SER A 101 -19.58 -4.15 -34.55
CA SER A 101 -19.62 -2.95 -35.39
C SER A 101 -19.35 -3.24 -36.87
N GLU A 102 -18.48 -4.20 -37.18
CA GLU A 102 -18.16 -4.64 -38.53
C GLU A 102 -19.34 -5.40 -39.13
N SER A 103 -19.86 -6.40 -38.43
CA SER A 103 -21.06 -7.14 -38.84
C SER A 103 -22.28 -6.22 -38.98
N PHE A 104 -22.45 -5.23 -38.12
CA PHE A 104 -23.52 -4.23 -38.26
C PHE A 104 -23.38 -3.41 -39.54
N LYS A 105 -22.16 -2.97 -39.89
CA LYS A 105 -21.90 -2.25 -41.16
C LYS A 105 -22.14 -3.12 -42.38
N GLU A 106 -21.73 -4.39 -42.34
CA GLU A 106 -21.97 -5.34 -43.44
C GLU A 106 -23.46 -5.61 -43.65
N ASN A 107 -24.22 -5.70 -42.55
CA ASN A 107 -25.67 -5.91 -42.59
C ASN A 107 -26.47 -4.62 -42.90
N CYS A 108 -25.86 -3.44 -42.91
CA CYS A 108 -26.54 -2.21 -43.29
C CYS A 108 -26.90 -2.21 -44.78
N LEU A 109 -28.08 -1.67 -45.09
CA LEU A 109 -28.49 -1.47 -46.49
C LEU A 109 -27.52 -0.50 -47.17
N ARG A 110 -27.29 -0.71 -48.48
CA ARG A 110 -26.50 0.22 -49.30
C ARG A 110 -27.11 1.62 -49.24
N GLU A 111 -26.24 2.61 -49.18
CA GLU A 111 -26.62 4.01 -49.26
C GLU A 111 -27.33 4.30 -50.59
N LYS A 112 -28.38 5.13 -50.55
CA LYS A 112 -29.12 5.54 -51.75
C LYS A 112 -28.65 6.92 -52.21
N GLY A 113 -28.38 7.06 -53.51
CA GLY A 113 -27.98 8.33 -54.14
C GLY A 113 -26.77 8.16 -55.07
N ASN A 114 -26.49 9.17 -55.91
CA ASN A 114 -25.29 9.18 -56.74
C ASN A 114 -24.08 9.61 -55.89
N SER A 115 -23.07 8.74 -55.75
CA SER A 115 -21.79 9.11 -55.17
C SER A 115 -20.98 9.91 -56.18
N THR A 116 -21.15 11.23 -56.18
CA THR A 116 -20.23 12.18 -56.83
C THR A 116 -18.89 12.21 -56.12
#